data_AF-A0ABD0L9A6-F1
#
_entry.id   AF-A0ABD0L9A6-F1
#
_cell.length_a   1.000
_cell.length_b   1.000
_cell.length_c   1.000
_cell.angle_alpha   90.00
_cell.angle_beta   90.00
_cell.angle_gamma   90.00
#
_symmetry.space_group_name_H-M   'P 1'
#
loop_
_entity.id
_entity.type
_entity.pdbx_description
1 polymer ?
#
loop_
_entity_poly.entity_id
_entity_poly.type
_entity_poly.pdbx_seq_one_letter_code
_entity_poly.pdbx_strand_id
1 'polypeptide(L)'
;FFLKTDDDMWVNVPALLNTVNKEQATLQTALGGSCRVTGTKPHRNVKSKWYASYNAYPQPTYPGFCSGTGYVSSLNLARHVISVSPDVPFFHLEDVYVSLCIQRLGKPFRLRPLRGFMYRGSFLACRLKSTYTITMHQVSPQRLRDTWTASCTRVHADRPRLSDRARYRLPTRHGKSPSLSGRGTIRDLDRKREFQRRNPNNDRAQRRFSLEVAKKKRRWF
;
A
#
# COMPACT_ATOMS: atom_id res chain seq x y z
N PHE A 1 13.83 5.45 -9.26
CA PHE A 1 12.81 4.67 -8.53
C PHE A 1 12.94 4.97 -7.05
N PHE A 2 11.92 4.63 -6.25
CA PHE A 2 11.99 4.70 -4.80
C PHE A 2 11.34 3.45 -4.17
N LEU A 3 11.76 3.14 -2.95
CA LEU A 3 11.09 2.23 -2.02
C LEU A 3 10.69 3.05 -0.80
N LYS A 4 9.43 2.97 -0.39
CA LYS A 4 9.01 3.36 0.96
C LYS A 4 8.93 2.09 1.81
N THR A 5 9.42 2.14 3.04
CA THR A 5 9.33 1.05 4.02
C THR A 5 9.42 1.61 5.45
N ASP A 6 9.04 0.82 6.45
CA ASP A 6 9.20 1.14 7.89
C ASP A 6 10.58 0.68 8.40
N ASP A 7 10.93 1.03 9.64
CA ASP A 7 12.21 0.74 10.28
C ASP A 7 12.33 -0.69 10.85
N ASP A 8 11.20 -1.39 11.02
CA ASP A 8 11.11 -2.78 11.46
C ASP A 8 11.03 -3.78 10.29
N MET A 9 11.65 -3.43 9.17
CA MET A 9 11.51 -4.13 7.90
C MET A 9 12.82 -4.72 7.40
N TRP A 10 12.84 -6.01 7.07
CA TRP A 10 13.88 -6.59 6.23
C TRP A 10 13.67 -6.19 4.78
N VAL A 11 14.75 -5.85 4.07
CA VAL A 11 14.74 -5.56 2.63
C VAL A 11 15.83 -6.38 1.94
N ASN A 12 15.41 -7.31 1.08
CA ASN A 12 16.31 -8.03 0.18
C ASN A 12 16.59 -7.16 -1.05
N VAL A 13 17.63 -6.34 -0.98
CA VAL A 13 17.99 -5.38 -2.04
C VAL A 13 18.22 -6.05 -3.41
N PRO A 14 18.95 -7.18 -3.53
CA PRO A 14 19.06 -7.89 -4.82
C PRO A 14 17.71 -8.32 -5.42
N ALA A 15 16.80 -8.89 -4.62
CA ALA A 15 15.49 -9.30 -5.10
C ALA A 15 14.63 -8.09 -5.50
N LEU A 16 14.70 -7.00 -4.71
CA LEU A 16 14.05 -5.73 -5.00
C LEU A 16 14.49 -5.16 -6.35
N LEU A 17 15.80 -5.05 -6.59
CA LEU A 17 16.36 -4.50 -7.83
C LEU A 17 15.94 -5.34 -9.04
N ASN A 18 15.99 -6.67 -8.93
CA ASN A 18 15.52 -7.57 -9.98
C ASN A 18 14.03 -7.34 -10.31
N THR A 19 13.17 -7.17 -9.31
CA THR A 19 11.75 -6.88 -9.52
C THR A 19 11.53 -5.50 -10.12
N VAL A 20 12.24 -4.46 -9.66
CA VAL A 20 12.13 -3.10 -10.22
C VAL A 20 12.56 -3.07 -11.69
N ASN A 21 13.64 -3.76 -12.04
CA ASN A 21 14.11 -3.84 -13.43
C ASN A 21 13.08 -4.55 -14.33
N LYS A 22 12.48 -5.64 -13.86
CA LYS A 22 11.43 -6.36 -14.61
C LYS A 22 10.14 -5.57 -14.78
N GLU A 23 9.77 -4.75 -13.80
CA GLU A 23 8.53 -3.97 -13.80
C GLU A 23 8.78 -2.49 -14.16
N GLN A 24 9.93 -2.15 -14.74
CA GLN A 24 10.38 -0.76 -14.95
C GLN A 24 9.35 0.10 -15.70
N ALA A 25 8.74 -0.45 -16.75
CA ALA A 25 7.69 0.22 -17.52
C ALA A 25 6.39 0.34 -16.73
N THR A 26 5.93 -0.74 -16.09
CA THR A 26 4.71 -0.76 -15.26
C THR A 26 4.78 0.26 -14.13
N LEU A 27 5.92 0.35 -13.46
CA LEU A 27 6.12 1.22 -12.29
C LEU A 27 6.22 2.71 -12.66
N GLN A 28 6.20 3.09 -13.95
CA GLN A 28 6.04 4.50 -14.34
C GLN A 28 4.67 5.05 -13.95
N THR A 29 3.64 4.21 -13.96
CA THR A 29 2.26 4.59 -13.66
C THR A 29 1.64 3.74 -12.57
N ALA A 30 2.38 2.81 -11.96
CA ALA A 30 1.86 1.94 -10.92
C ALA A 30 2.63 1.99 -9.61
N LEU A 31 1.89 1.88 -8.50
CA LEU A 31 2.44 1.62 -7.17
C LEU A 31 2.50 0.11 -6.94
N GLY A 32 3.72 -0.41 -6.85
CA GLY A 32 4.01 -1.83 -6.70
C GLY A 32 4.16 -2.23 -5.24
N GLY A 33 3.61 -3.37 -4.82
CA GLY A 33 3.81 -3.88 -3.48
C GLY A 33 2.80 -4.95 -3.07
N SER A 34 2.62 -5.13 -1.76
CA SER A 34 1.57 -6.00 -1.23
C SER A 34 0.22 -5.28 -1.27
N CYS A 35 -0.46 -5.33 -2.41
CA CYS A 35 -1.65 -4.51 -2.65
C CYS A 35 -2.96 -5.30 -2.54
N ARG A 36 -3.87 -4.75 -1.74
CA ARG A 36 -5.28 -5.15 -1.70
C ARG A 36 -6.05 -4.27 -2.67
N VAL A 37 -6.46 -4.82 -3.80
CA VAL A 37 -7.02 -4.01 -4.89
C VAL A 37 -8.45 -3.54 -4.63
N THR A 38 -9.26 -4.25 -3.82
CA THR A 38 -10.62 -3.83 -3.44
C THR A 38 -11.05 -4.48 -2.12
N GLY A 39 -12.17 -4.02 -1.54
CA GLY A 39 -12.95 -4.78 -0.56
C GLY A 39 -12.44 -4.78 0.88
N THR A 40 -11.37 -4.04 1.19
CA THR A 40 -10.90 -3.92 2.58
C THR A 40 -11.75 -2.91 3.34
N LYS A 41 -12.29 -3.33 4.48
CA LYS A 41 -13.09 -2.45 5.36
C LYS A 41 -12.16 -1.61 6.26
N PRO A 42 -12.44 -0.31 6.46
CA PRO A 42 -11.74 0.49 7.45
C PRO A 42 -11.94 -0.07 8.86
N HIS A 43 -10.89 -0.07 9.69
CA HIS A 43 -11.02 -0.50 11.07
C HIS A 43 -11.81 0.56 11.86
N ARG A 44 -12.97 0.19 12.40
CA ARG A 44 -13.84 1.12 13.16
C ARG A 44 -13.67 1.04 14.68
N ASN A 45 -12.78 0.16 15.16
CA ASN A 45 -12.45 0.08 16.58
C ASN A 45 -11.46 1.20 16.95
N VAL A 46 -11.87 2.11 17.84
CA VAL A 46 -11.05 3.25 18.33
C VAL A 46 -9.74 2.84 18.99
N LYS A 47 -9.65 1.60 19.51
CA LYS A 47 -8.42 1.05 20.11
C LYS A 47 -7.44 0.50 19.06
N SER A 48 -7.82 0.44 17.79
CA SER A 48 -6.96 -0.06 16.73
C SER A 48 -5.96 1.01 16.30
N LYS A 49 -4.69 0.63 16.12
CA LYS A 49 -3.69 1.50 15.48
C LYS A 49 -4.05 1.90 14.05
N TRP A 50 -4.99 1.19 13.42
CA TRP A 50 -5.49 1.45 12.08
C TRP A 50 -6.89 2.10 12.09
N TYR A 51 -7.32 2.66 13.23
CA TYR A 51 -8.66 3.21 13.40
C TYR A 51 -8.96 4.31 12.37
N ALA A 52 -9.99 4.10 11.57
CA ALA A 52 -10.55 5.07 10.65
C ALA A 52 -11.93 5.50 11.16
N SER A 53 -12.05 6.74 11.62
CA SER A 53 -13.36 7.30 11.99
C SER A 53 -14.26 7.47 10.75
N TYR A 54 -15.58 7.48 10.96
CA TYR A 54 -16.52 7.79 9.88
C TYR A 54 -16.33 9.22 9.35
N ASN A 55 -15.90 10.14 10.20
CA ASN A 55 -15.60 11.52 9.80
C ASN A 55 -14.38 11.60 8.87
N ALA A 56 -13.32 10.83 9.17
CA ALA A 56 -12.13 10.79 8.33
C ALA A 56 -12.37 10.00 7.03
N TYR A 57 -13.13 8.90 7.11
CA TYR A 57 -13.43 8.05 5.95
C TYR A 57 -14.84 7.45 6.06
N PRO A 58 -15.85 8.05 5.40
CA PRO A 58 -17.24 7.63 5.53
C PRO A 58 -17.57 6.39 4.70
N GLN A 59 -16.75 6.06 3.70
CA GLN A 59 -17.03 4.93 2.81
C GLN A 59 -16.88 3.59 3.54
N PRO A 60 -17.67 2.56 3.18
CA PRO A 60 -17.66 1.27 3.86
C PRO A 60 -16.41 0.43 3.54
N THR A 61 -15.75 0.71 2.42
CA THR A 61 -14.55 0.00 1.95
C THR A 61 -13.57 0.98 1.34
N TYR A 62 -12.27 0.67 1.47
CA TYR A 62 -11.23 1.35 0.72
C TYR A 62 -11.29 0.96 -0.76
N PRO A 63 -10.94 1.88 -1.68
CA PRO A 63 -10.86 1.60 -3.13
C PRO A 63 -9.73 0.64 -3.49
N GLY A 64 -8.85 0.34 -2.53
CA GLY A 64 -7.64 -0.46 -2.65
C GLY A 64 -6.45 0.29 -2.09
N PHE A 65 -5.44 -0.43 -1.60
CA PHE A 65 -4.16 0.14 -1.16
C PHE A 65 -3.03 -0.88 -1.19
N CYS A 66 -1.79 -0.39 -1.29
CA CYS A 66 -0.59 -1.19 -1.07
C CYS A 66 -0.15 -1.06 0.38
N SER A 67 0.09 -2.17 1.07
CA SER A 67 0.41 -2.17 2.50
C SER A 67 1.69 -1.40 2.82
N GLY A 68 1.69 -0.74 3.98
CA GLY A 68 2.86 -0.04 4.55
C GLY A 68 4.12 -0.89 4.74
N THR A 69 4.05 -2.23 4.67
CA THR A 69 5.20 -3.16 4.71
C THR A 69 6.19 -3.02 3.54
N GLY A 70 5.93 -2.08 2.65
CA GLY A 70 6.83 -1.77 1.56
C GLY A 70 6.07 -1.63 0.25
N TYR A 71 6.33 -0.53 -0.44
CA TYR A 71 5.88 -0.34 -1.80
C TYR A 71 6.92 0.44 -2.61
N VAL A 72 6.92 0.20 -3.92
CA VAL A 72 7.90 0.70 -4.88
C VAL A 72 7.22 1.41 -6.01
N SER A 73 7.85 2.46 -6.53
CA SER A 73 7.42 3.07 -7.78
C SER A 73 8.51 3.95 -8.41
N SER A 74 8.21 4.51 -9.57
CA SER A 74 9.01 5.56 -10.20
C SER A 74 8.86 6.89 -9.44
N LEU A 75 9.86 7.76 -9.59
CA LEU A 75 9.74 9.16 -9.15
C LEU A 75 8.71 9.92 -10.00
N ASN A 76 8.40 9.44 -11.21
CA ASN A 76 7.37 10.02 -12.05
C ASN A 76 5.99 9.89 -11.39
N LEU A 77 5.62 8.69 -10.92
CA LEU A 77 4.40 8.51 -10.15
C LEU A 77 4.40 9.39 -8.89
N ALA A 78 5.52 9.46 -8.17
CA ALA A 78 5.62 10.27 -6.96
C ALA A 78 5.28 11.75 -7.22
N ARG A 79 5.75 12.33 -8.34
CA ARG A 79 5.44 13.71 -8.73
C ARG A 79 3.94 13.92 -8.96
N HIS A 80 3.28 12.96 -9.63
CA HIS A 80 1.83 13.02 -9.85
C HIS A 80 1.04 12.85 -8.55
N VAL A 81 1.48 11.96 -7.66
CA VAL A 81 0.88 11.81 -6.33
C VAL A 81 1.01 13.11 -5.54
N ILE A 82 2.19 13.74 -5.56
CA ILE A 82 2.42 15.02 -4.89
C ILE A 82 1.51 16.12 -5.47
N SER A 83 1.36 16.20 -6.80
CA SER A 83 0.56 17.26 -7.43
C SER A 83 -0.93 17.17 -7.08
N VAL A 84 -1.45 15.96 -6.88
CA VAL A 84 -2.88 15.75 -6.57
C VAL A 84 -3.16 15.68 -5.06
N SER A 85 -2.14 15.45 -4.24
CA SER A 85 -2.29 15.31 -2.78
C SER A 85 -3.07 16.47 -2.11
N PRO A 86 -2.96 17.76 -2.52
CA PRO A 86 -3.74 18.83 -1.91
C PRO A 86 -5.26 18.69 -2.14
N ASP A 87 -5.67 18.04 -3.22
CA ASP A 87 -7.07 17.81 -3.59
C ASP A 87 -7.68 16.58 -2.89
N VAL A 88 -6.84 15.77 -2.26
CA VAL A 88 -7.25 14.55 -1.56
C VAL A 88 -7.35 14.85 -0.07
N PRO A 89 -8.50 14.59 0.57
CA PRO A 89 -8.65 14.77 2.00
C PRO A 89 -7.59 13.99 2.77
N PHE A 90 -6.93 14.65 3.71
CA PHE A 90 -5.91 14.04 4.54
C PHE A 90 -6.45 12.77 5.21
N PHE A 91 -5.61 11.74 5.22
CA PHE A 91 -5.91 10.50 5.89
C PHE A 91 -4.65 10.00 6.60
N HIS A 92 -4.77 9.71 7.89
CA HIS A 92 -3.61 9.45 8.75
C HIS A 92 -2.85 8.16 8.40
N LEU A 93 -3.51 7.16 7.78
CA LEU A 93 -2.83 5.99 7.25
C LEU A 93 -2.24 6.36 5.89
N GLU A 94 -0.92 6.55 5.89
CA GLU A 94 -0.15 6.98 4.73
C GLU A 94 -0.35 6.07 3.51
N ASP A 95 -0.36 4.75 3.73
CA ASP A 95 -0.47 3.75 2.67
C ASP A 95 -1.85 3.77 1.98
N VAL A 96 -2.91 4.02 2.76
CA VAL A 96 -4.25 4.32 2.26
C VAL A 96 -4.27 5.69 1.56
N TYR A 97 -3.68 6.72 2.15
CA TYR A 97 -3.69 8.08 1.60
C TYR A 97 -3.02 8.19 0.22
N VAL A 98 -1.84 7.59 0.04
CA VAL A 98 -1.16 7.54 -1.27
C VAL A 98 -2.02 6.79 -2.29
N SER A 99 -2.72 5.74 -1.87
CA SER A 99 -3.61 4.99 -2.74
C SER A 99 -4.87 5.78 -3.13
N LEU A 100 -5.39 6.63 -2.24
CA LEU A 100 -6.44 7.60 -2.57
C LEU A 100 -5.95 8.63 -3.61
N CYS A 101 -4.69 9.08 -3.50
CA CYS A 101 -4.08 9.95 -4.51
C CYS A 101 -3.98 9.26 -5.87
N ILE A 102 -3.54 8.01 -5.92
CA ILE A 102 -3.50 7.22 -7.15
C ILE A 102 -4.89 7.03 -7.75
N GLN A 103 -5.91 6.78 -6.92
CA GLN A 103 -7.29 6.70 -7.38
C GLN A 103 -7.76 8.03 -7.98
N ARG A 104 -7.39 9.16 -7.36
CA ARG A 104 -7.76 10.51 -7.80
C ARG A 104 -7.09 10.89 -9.13
N LEU A 105 -5.90 10.37 -9.41
CA LEU A 105 -5.23 10.53 -10.71
C LEU A 105 -5.95 9.78 -11.83
N GLY A 106 -6.63 8.68 -11.53
CA GLY A 106 -7.34 7.87 -12.53
C GLY A 106 -6.39 7.14 -13.48
N LYS A 107 -6.93 6.59 -14.58
CA LYS A 107 -6.10 5.89 -15.58
C LYS A 107 -5.12 6.86 -16.25
N PRO A 108 -3.86 6.43 -16.53
CA PRO A 108 -3.34 5.06 -16.45
C PRO A 108 -2.83 4.64 -15.06
N PHE A 109 -2.97 5.49 -14.04
CA PHE A 109 -2.41 5.26 -12.72
C PHE A 109 -3.17 4.18 -11.94
N ARG A 110 -2.43 3.25 -11.30
CA ARG A 110 -3.04 2.08 -10.64
C ARG A 110 -2.16 1.45 -9.56
N LEU A 111 -2.77 0.57 -8.77
CA LEU A 111 -2.05 -0.34 -7.87
C LEU A 111 -1.59 -1.58 -8.63
N ARG A 112 -0.39 -2.07 -8.31
CA ARG A 112 0.21 -3.27 -8.91
C ARG A 112 0.59 -4.25 -7.80
N PRO A 113 -0.20 -5.31 -7.56
CA PRO A 113 0.22 -6.38 -6.66
C PRO A 113 1.51 -7.02 -7.17
N LEU A 114 2.55 -7.00 -6.34
CA LEU A 114 3.85 -7.63 -6.56
C LEU A 114 4.09 -8.71 -5.50
N ARG A 115 4.69 -9.83 -5.91
CA ARG A 115 5.07 -10.90 -4.99
C ARG A 115 6.29 -10.50 -4.17
N GLY A 116 6.46 -11.14 -3.01
CA GLY A 116 7.64 -10.97 -2.15
C GLY A 116 7.57 -9.83 -1.15
N PHE A 117 6.54 -8.98 -1.19
CA PHE A 117 6.26 -8.01 -0.13
C PHE A 117 5.42 -8.67 0.98
N MET A 118 6.08 -9.12 2.06
CA MET A 118 5.46 -10.00 3.06
C MET A 118 5.14 -9.27 4.37
N TYR A 119 3.91 -9.44 4.85
CA TYR A 119 3.49 -9.00 6.18
C TYR A 119 3.84 -10.01 7.28
N ARG A 120 3.86 -11.30 6.94
CA ARG A 120 4.18 -12.43 7.82
C ARG A 120 4.92 -13.49 7.05
N GLY A 121 5.83 -14.18 7.71
CA GLY A 121 6.53 -15.33 7.14
C GLY A 121 7.63 -15.82 8.06
N SER A 122 8.59 -16.52 7.47
CA SER A 122 9.72 -17.09 8.20
C SER A 122 10.84 -16.07 8.35
N PHE A 123 11.36 -15.99 9.56
CA PHE A 123 12.51 -15.16 9.92
C PHE A 123 13.86 -15.88 9.77
N LEU A 124 13.88 -17.03 9.08
CA LEU A 124 15.12 -17.73 8.76
C LEU A 124 15.92 -16.91 7.76
N ALA A 125 17.18 -16.60 8.09
CA ALA A 125 17.99 -15.65 7.33
C ALA A 125 18.07 -16.00 5.83
N CYS A 126 18.30 -17.28 5.49
CA CYS A 126 18.40 -17.70 4.09
C CYS A 126 17.07 -17.67 3.33
N ARG A 127 15.94 -17.81 4.03
CA ARG A 127 14.62 -17.62 3.42
C ARG A 127 14.31 -16.15 3.15
N LEU A 128 14.74 -15.27 4.05
CA LEU A 128 14.67 -13.82 3.86
C LEU A 128 15.59 -13.33 2.73
N LYS A 129 16.74 -13.98 2.53
CA LYS A 129 17.68 -13.74 1.42
C LYS A 129 17.29 -14.41 0.10
N SER A 130 16.26 -15.26 0.08
CA SER A 130 15.79 -15.90 -1.15
C SER A 130 15.12 -14.91 -2.11
N THR A 131 15.07 -15.26 -3.40
CA THR A 131 14.43 -14.45 -4.45
C THR A 131 12.90 -14.32 -4.30
N TYR A 132 12.29 -15.11 -3.40
CA TYR A 132 10.86 -15.07 -3.11
C TYR A 132 10.48 -13.99 -2.08
N THR A 133 11.45 -13.48 -1.31
CA THR A 133 11.23 -12.47 -0.28
C THR A 133 11.92 -11.18 -0.70
N ILE A 134 11.13 -10.11 -0.84
CA ILE A 134 11.61 -8.74 -1.07
C ILE A 134 11.59 -7.99 0.25
N THR A 135 10.44 -7.97 0.94
CA THR A 135 10.31 -7.38 2.27
C THR A 135 9.70 -8.35 3.28
N MET A 136 10.08 -8.22 4.55
CA MET A 136 9.46 -8.91 5.69
C MET A 136 9.30 -7.96 6.86
N HIS A 137 8.10 -7.91 7.42
CA HIS A 137 7.72 -7.02 8.52
C HIS A 137 8.05 -7.59 9.91
N GLN A 138 8.17 -6.73 10.91
CA GLN A 138 8.48 -7.04 12.32
C GLN A 138 9.83 -7.74 12.52
N VAL A 139 10.87 -7.24 11.85
CA VAL A 139 12.23 -7.73 12.00
C VAL A 139 12.97 -6.81 12.97
N SER A 140 13.41 -7.36 14.11
CA SER A 140 14.12 -6.57 15.12
C SER A 140 15.50 -6.10 14.62
N PRO A 141 16.07 -5.01 15.18
CA PRO A 141 17.39 -4.52 14.78
C PRO A 141 18.50 -5.57 14.86
N GLN A 142 18.48 -6.42 15.89
CA GLN A 142 19.44 -7.52 16.01
C GLN A 142 19.27 -8.52 14.86
N ARG A 143 18.03 -8.93 14.59
CA ARG A 143 17.73 -9.87 13.52
C ARG A 143 18.05 -9.30 12.13
N LEU A 144 17.89 -8.00 11.92
CA LEU A 144 18.32 -7.34 10.68
C LEU A 144 19.82 -7.49 10.47
N ARG A 145 20.62 -7.22 11.51
CA ARG A 145 22.08 -7.41 11.47
C ARG A 145 22.46 -8.86 11.22
N ASP A 146 21.90 -9.79 12.00
CA ASP A 146 22.18 -11.22 11.87
C ASP A 146 21.80 -11.75 10.49
N THR A 147 20.65 -11.32 9.96
CA THR A 147 20.19 -11.72 8.64
C THR A 147 21.12 -11.18 7.56
N TRP A 148 21.59 -9.93 7.69
CA TRP A 148 22.50 -9.32 6.71
C TRP A 148 23.87 -10.00 6.68
N THR A 149 24.42 -10.35 7.84
CA THR A 149 25.74 -11.00 7.95
C THR A 149 25.70 -12.51 7.70
N ALA A 150 24.53 -13.16 7.79
CA ALA A 150 24.43 -14.60 7.59
C ALA A 150 24.95 -15.07 6.22
N SER A 151 25.93 -15.95 6.22
CA SER A 151 26.37 -16.65 5.01
C SER A 151 25.34 -17.72 4.65
N CYS A 152 24.69 -17.54 3.50
CA CYS A 152 23.78 -18.53 2.94
C CYS A 152 24.49 -19.19 1.77
N THR A 153 24.86 -20.46 1.91
CA THR A 153 25.29 -21.26 0.77
C THR A 153 24.11 -21.38 -0.21
N ARG A 154 24.32 -20.98 -1.46
CA ARG A 154 23.46 -21.40 -2.59
C ARG A 154 23.51 -22.95 -2.55
N VAL A 155 22.45 -23.75 -2.47
CA VAL A 155 21.07 -23.67 -2.93
C VAL A 155 20.23 -24.57 -2.01
N HIS A 156 19.45 -24.01 -1.10
CA HIS A 156 18.16 -24.62 -0.78
C HIS A 156 17.10 -23.81 -1.52
N ALA A 157 17.02 -24.09 -2.83
CA ALA A 157 15.74 -24.09 -3.53
C ALA A 157 14.87 -25.18 -2.90
N ASP A 158 14.55 -25.04 -1.60
CA ASP A 158 13.65 -25.95 -0.94
C ASP A 158 12.28 -25.71 -1.54
N ARG A 159 11.83 -26.76 -2.24
CA ARG A 159 10.53 -26.88 -2.90
C ARG A 159 9.44 -26.22 -2.06
N PRO A 160 8.45 -25.55 -2.69
CA PRO A 160 7.29 -25.07 -1.96
C PRO A 160 6.66 -26.23 -1.19
N ARG A 161 6.53 -26.10 0.15
CA ARG A 161 5.75 -27.07 0.94
C ARG A 161 4.34 -27.12 0.34
N LEU A 162 3.89 -28.33 0.01
CA LEU A 162 2.57 -28.62 -0.54
C LEU A 162 1.41 -28.07 0.32
N SER A 163 1.66 -27.66 1.58
CA SER A 163 0.68 -27.10 2.50
C SER A 163 0.24 -25.65 2.22
N ASP A 164 0.97 -24.88 1.41
CA ASP A 164 0.61 -23.48 1.12
C ASP A 164 -0.43 -23.33 -0.02
N ARG A 165 -0.80 -24.44 -0.68
CA ARG A 165 -1.86 -24.46 -1.71
C ARG A 165 -3.28 -24.39 -1.14
N ALA A 166 -3.46 -24.56 0.17
CA ALA A 166 -4.78 -24.74 0.78
C ALA A 166 -5.35 -23.50 1.53
N ARG A 167 -4.64 -22.36 1.60
CA ARG A 167 -5.07 -21.23 2.45
C ARG A 167 -5.48 -19.92 1.74
N TYR A 168 -5.81 -20.00 0.45
CA TYR A 168 -6.64 -18.99 -0.20
C TYR A 168 -7.64 -19.66 -1.13
N ARG A 169 -8.68 -20.30 -0.56
CA ARG A 169 -9.91 -20.54 -1.31
C ARG A 169 -10.57 -19.18 -1.55
N LEU A 170 -10.59 -18.77 -2.82
CA LEU A 170 -11.55 -17.77 -3.30
C LEU A 170 -12.96 -18.28 -2.94
N PRO A 171 -13.87 -17.46 -2.40
CA PRO A 171 -15.25 -17.87 -2.22
C PRO A 171 -15.86 -18.15 -3.59
N THR A 172 -16.21 -19.41 -3.84
CA THR A 172 -17.02 -19.84 -4.99
C THR A 172 -18.42 -19.24 -4.86
N ARG A 173 -18.88 -18.60 -5.93
CA ARG A 173 -20.26 -18.12 -6.09
C ARG A 173 -21.22 -19.30 -6.06
N HIS A 174 -22.21 -19.27 -5.16
CA HIS A 174 -23.60 -19.57 -5.44
C HIS A 174 -24.49 -19.01 -4.32
N GLY A 175 -25.46 -18.19 -4.69
CA GLY A 175 -26.43 -17.57 -3.78
C GLY A 175 -27.12 -16.40 -4.48
N LYS A 176 -28.41 -16.56 -4.76
CA LYS A 176 -29.28 -15.75 -5.61
C LYS A 176 -29.33 -14.26 -5.22
N SER A 177 -29.45 -13.40 -6.22
CA SER A 177 -29.72 -11.97 -6.10
C SER A 177 -31.09 -11.68 -5.48
N PRO A 178 -31.21 -10.65 -4.63
CA PRO A 178 -32.38 -9.79 -4.61
C PRO A 178 -32.05 -8.48 -5.32
N SER A 179 -32.91 -8.11 -6.26
CA SER A 179 -32.93 -6.82 -6.93
C SER A 179 -33.14 -5.68 -5.92
N LEU A 180 -32.23 -4.69 -5.90
CA LEU A 180 -32.53 -3.36 -5.38
C LEU A 180 -31.95 -2.30 -6.33
N SER A 181 -32.86 -1.61 -6.99
CA SER A 181 -32.67 -0.41 -7.79
C SER A 181 -32.20 0.73 -6.89
N GLY A 182 -31.11 1.38 -7.28
CA GLY A 182 -30.59 2.56 -6.60
C GLY A 182 -29.44 3.17 -7.39
N ARG A 183 -29.75 3.84 -8.51
CA ARG A 183 -28.76 4.62 -9.27
C ARG A 183 -28.38 5.86 -8.47
N GLY A 184 -27.32 5.77 -7.69
CA GLY A 184 -26.56 6.95 -7.25
C GLY A 184 -25.79 7.50 -8.44
N THR A 185 -26.06 8.74 -8.82
CA THR A 185 -25.43 9.38 -9.97
C THR A 185 -24.03 9.90 -9.61
N ILE A 186 -23.18 10.18 -10.60
CA ILE A 186 -21.84 10.79 -10.40
C ILE A 186 -21.92 12.06 -9.52
N ARG A 187 -23.04 12.80 -9.62
CA ARG A 187 -23.32 13.99 -8.80
C ARG A 187 -23.45 13.69 -7.29
N ASP A 188 -23.89 12.50 -6.90
CA ASP A 188 -24.01 12.10 -5.49
C ASP A 188 -22.66 11.76 -4.85
N LEU A 189 -21.71 11.27 -5.65
CA LEU A 189 -20.32 11.05 -5.23
C LEU A 189 -19.59 12.38 -5.07
N ASP A 190 -19.82 13.35 -5.96
CA ASP A 190 -19.22 14.69 -5.87
C ASP A 190 -19.79 15.50 -4.69
N ARG A 191 -21.10 15.42 -4.43
CA ARG A 191 -21.74 16.10 -3.28
C ARG A 191 -21.25 15.55 -1.94
N LYS A 192 -20.96 14.24 -1.85
CA LYS A 192 -20.36 13.61 -0.65
C LYS A 192 -18.88 13.96 -0.47
N ARG A 193 -18.14 14.22 -1.55
CA ARG A 193 -16.75 14.72 -1.51
C ARG A 193 -16.70 16.17 -1.02
N GLU A 194 -17.69 16.98 -1.36
CA GLU A 194 -17.78 18.38 -0.94
C GLU A 194 -18.05 18.54 0.56
N PHE A 195 -18.83 17.62 1.17
CA PHE A 195 -19.02 17.58 2.62
C PHE A 195 -17.72 17.32 3.40
N GLN A 196 -16.79 16.54 2.84
CA GLN A 196 -15.48 16.25 3.46
C GLN A 196 -14.53 17.46 3.47
N ARG A 197 -14.75 18.45 2.59
CA ARG A 197 -13.99 19.72 2.57
C ARG A 197 -14.36 20.68 3.71
N ARG A 198 -15.44 20.43 4.45
CA ARG A 198 -15.96 21.34 5.49
C ARG A 198 -15.69 20.86 6.92
N ASN A 199 -14.77 19.92 7.12
CA ASN A 199 -14.40 19.46 8.47
C ASN A 199 -13.19 20.27 8.98
N PRO A 200 -13.35 21.16 9.98
CA PRO A 200 -12.30 22.08 10.42
C PRO A 200 -11.06 21.38 11.00
N ASN A 201 -11.21 20.18 11.58
CA ASN A 201 -10.07 19.38 12.05
C ASN A 201 -9.29 18.76 10.88
N ASN A 202 -10.01 18.37 9.82
CA ASN A 202 -9.38 17.93 8.58
C ASN A 202 -8.70 19.11 7.89
N ASP A 203 -9.29 20.31 7.94
CA ASP A 203 -8.71 21.51 7.32
C ASP A 203 -7.38 21.91 7.97
N ARG A 204 -7.26 21.84 9.30
CA ARG A 204 -5.98 22.13 9.97
C ARG A 204 -4.92 21.08 9.62
N ALA A 205 -5.28 19.80 9.64
CA ALA A 205 -4.37 18.70 9.27
C ALA A 205 -3.96 18.79 7.79
N GLN A 206 -4.92 19.04 6.90
CA GLN A 206 -4.71 19.27 5.47
C GLN A 206 -3.79 20.46 5.24
N ARG A 207 -4.03 21.61 5.87
CA ARG A 207 -3.16 22.80 5.76
C ARG A 207 -1.73 22.50 6.21
N ARG A 208 -1.56 21.85 7.38
CA ARG A 208 -0.23 21.47 7.89
C ARG A 208 0.47 20.51 6.94
N PHE A 209 -0.25 19.51 6.43
CA PHE A 209 0.27 18.55 5.46
C PHE A 209 0.66 19.23 4.14
N SER A 210 -0.21 20.06 3.57
CA SER A 210 0.08 20.80 2.33
C SER A 210 1.28 21.73 2.48
N LEU A 211 1.44 22.40 3.62
CA LEU A 211 2.63 23.20 3.92
C LEU A 211 3.90 22.34 3.97
N GLU A 212 3.83 21.17 4.60
CA GLU A 212 4.97 20.26 4.69
C GLU A 212 5.36 19.68 3.32
N VAL A 213 4.37 19.30 2.50
CA VAL A 213 4.58 18.89 1.12
C VAL A 213 5.19 20.03 0.30
N ALA A 214 4.72 21.27 0.45
CA ALA A 214 5.28 22.43 -0.25
C ALA A 214 6.72 22.75 0.18
N LYS A 215 7.08 22.55 1.46
CA LYS A 215 8.46 22.67 1.95
C LYS A 215 9.35 21.58 1.34
N LYS A 216 8.90 20.33 1.35
CA LYS A 216 9.67 19.20 0.80
C LYS A 216 9.79 19.25 -0.72
N LYS A 217 8.76 19.70 -1.42
CA LYS A 217 8.79 19.88 -2.88
C LYS A 217 9.93 20.78 -3.32
N ARG A 218 10.22 21.86 -2.58
CA ARG A 218 11.34 22.77 -2.83
C ARG A 218 12.72 22.22 -2.49
N ARG A 219 12.80 21.14 -1.70
CA ARG A 219 14.06 20.55 -1.23
C ARG A 219 14.52 19.36 -2.08
N TRP A 220 13.58 18.66 -2.71
CA TRP A 220 13.83 17.38 -3.40
C TRP A 220 13.60 17.44 -4.91
N PHE A 221 13.03 18.53 -5.42
CA PHE A 221 12.77 18.79 -6.84
C PHE A 221 13.08 20.24 -7.16
#